data_AF-A0A1I5W3D5-F1
#
_entry.id   AF-A0A1I5W3D5-F1
#
_cell.length_a   1.000
_cell.length_b   1.000
_cell.length_c   1.000
_cell.angle_alpha   90.00
_cell.angle_beta   90.00
_cell.angle_gamma   90.00
#
_symmetry.space_group_name_H-M   'P 1'
#
loop_
_entity.id
_entity.type
_entity.pdbx_description
1 polymer ?
#
loop_
_entity_poly.entity_id
_entity_poly.type
_entity_poly.pdbx_seq_one_letter_code
_entity_poly.pdbx_strand_id
1 'polypeptide(L)'
;MQLPVASAAAALDAMPPGLNLDTLLESARNALSKALPGSDSQRPEISHEAGHVIFLALGDGASRATVIAASGRSIDIAWQQGAAAIRARAERAARPPTCLRVEIVDQVEPLTWGALKARLAQTKRNYFNLGIAFDAGFKHALLAQEMQGAAVLYSGEVEHALPNPTNLRLHAKRRFGAEIDFPADDAAPVWCFTTRAVYVDAEGAWPITAEGQAAGYRRLDHWNARQVRQLIDSASDYLAEQVKPTGEFHYGWFPCFDRAIPTYNTLRHASTTYAMLEAWELTRSATQKAAIDRSLGILTQRLIRQVPLPDGTQAALLVDVGNEVKLGGNAVCLLALVKYTELTGDRQYMTLMEQLALGIRAMQDQKSGRFVHVLNFPKLDIKDAFRVIY
;
A
#
# COMPACT_ATOMS: atom_id res chain seq x y z
N MET A 1 7.85 -37.05 -14.69
CA MET A 1 9.02 -36.81 -13.82
C MET A 1 8.93 -35.37 -13.36
N GLN A 2 8.36 -35.15 -12.18
CA GLN A 2 8.13 -33.81 -11.61
C GLN A 2 9.49 -33.22 -11.18
N LEU A 3 9.85 -32.10 -11.78
CA LEU A 3 10.95 -31.26 -11.29
C LEU A 3 10.45 -30.48 -10.06
N PRO A 4 11.24 -30.37 -8.98
CA PRO A 4 10.84 -29.59 -7.82
C PRO A 4 10.86 -28.10 -8.18
N VAL A 5 9.73 -27.43 -7.96
CA VAL A 5 9.67 -25.97 -7.88
C VAL A 5 10.41 -25.58 -6.61
N ALA A 6 11.65 -25.12 -6.73
CA ALA A 6 12.32 -24.42 -5.65
C ALA A 6 11.57 -23.10 -5.45
N SER A 7 10.70 -23.03 -4.43
CA SER A 7 10.27 -21.74 -3.91
C SER A 7 11.54 -21.04 -3.42
N ALA A 8 11.83 -19.86 -3.95
CA ALA A 8 12.74 -18.94 -3.31
C ALA A 8 12.11 -18.55 -1.97
N ALA A 9 12.33 -19.38 -0.95
CA ALA A 9 12.30 -18.94 0.42
C ALA A 9 13.38 -17.86 0.47
N ALA A 10 12.95 -16.60 0.51
CA ALA A 10 13.80 -15.52 0.95
C ALA A 10 14.57 -16.04 2.16
N ALA A 11 15.90 -15.97 2.09
CA ALA A 11 16.73 -16.31 3.22
C ALA A 11 16.14 -15.54 4.41
N LEU A 12 15.63 -16.29 5.39
CA LEU A 12 15.48 -15.79 6.75
C LEU A 12 16.92 -15.48 7.18
N ASP A 13 17.40 -14.30 6.83
CA ASP A 13 18.55 -13.72 7.49
C ASP A 13 18.19 -13.77 8.96
N ALA A 14 18.94 -14.59 9.70
CA ALA A 14 18.84 -14.65 11.13
C ALA A 14 18.93 -13.20 11.63
N MET A 15 17.88 -12.78 12.34
CA MET A 15 17.79 -11.45 12.94
C MET A 15 19.14 -11.07 13.57
N PRO A 16 19.59 -9.81 13.44
CA PRO A 16 20.81 -9.38 14.11
C PRO A 16 20.72 -9.75 15.59
N PRO A 17 21.79 -10.28 16.21
CA PRO A 17 21.78 -10.68 17.61
C PRO A 17 21.44 -9.45 18.47
N GLY A 18 20.25 -9.44 19.07
CA GLY A 18 19.81 -8.36 19.97
C GLY A 18 18.38 -7.84 19.81
N LEU A 19 17.67 -8.14 18.71
CA LEU A 19 16.26 -7.74 18.62
C LEU A 19 15.37 -8.74 19.36
N ASN A 20 14.76 -8.28 20.44
CA ASN A 20 13.73 -8.99 21.16
C ASN A 20 12.64 -7.98 21.58
N LEU A 21 11.56 -8.47 22.17
CA LEU A 21 10.44 -7.60 22.55
C LEU A 21 10.86 -6.48 23.52
N ASP A 22 11.80 -6.74 24.44
CA ASP A 22 12.22 -5.74 25.41
C ASP A 22 13.03 -4.62 24.74
N THR A 23 13.92 -4.95 23.79
CA THR A 23 14.66 -3.92 23.04
C THR A 23 13.75 -3.10 22.12
N LEU A 24 12.70 -3.71 21.54
CA LEU A 24 11.65 -3.00 20.81
C LEU A 24 10.87 -2.04 21.72
N LEU A 25 10.46 -2.49 22.90
CA LEU A 25 9.73 -1.67 23.88
C LEU A 25 10.58 -0.49 24.36
N GLU A 26 11.84 -0.73 24.75
CA GLU A 26 12.74 0.32 25.21
C GLU A 26 12.99 1.37 24.12
N SER A 27 13.28 0.93 22.90
CA SER A 27 13.49 1.83 21.76
C SER A 27 12.25 2.64 21.44
N ALA A 28 11.06 2.02 21.50
CA ALA A 28 9.79 2.69 21.30
C ALA A 28 9.54 3.75 22.39
N ARG A 29 9.77 3.43 23.67
CA ARG A 29 9.62 4.40 24.77
C ARG A 29 10.54 5.61 24.59
N ASN A 30 11.80 5.35 24.24
CA ASN A 30 12.82 6.39 24.04
C ASN A 30 12.53 7.29 22.83
N ALA A 31 12.03 6.73 21.73
CA ALA A 31 11.64 7.53 20.57
C ALA A 31 10.35 8.31 20.83
N LEU A 32 9.40 7.72 21.57
CA LEU A 32 8.14 8.35 21.92
C LEU A 32 8.35 9.58 22.81
N SER A 33 9.20 9.47 23.84
CA SER A 33 9.52 10.61 24.71
C SER A 33 10.18 11.79 23.98
N LYS A 34 10.88 11.53 22.87
CA LYS A 34 11.49 12.57 22.01
C LYS A 34 10.49 13.16 21.01
N ALA A 35 9.55 12.34 20.51
CA ALA A 35 8.63 12.72 19.45
C ALA A 35 7.39 13.49 19.96
N LEU A 36 7.06 13.33 21.23
CA LEU A 36 5.91 13.98 21.85
C LEU A 36 6.33 15.35 22.40
N PRO A 37 5.76 16.46 21.90
CA PRO A 37 6.01 17.77 22.49
C PRO A 37 5.35 17.87 23.89
N GLY A 38 6.05 18.52 24.83
CA GLY A 38 5.61 18.72 26.21
C GLY A 38 5.97 17.57 27.17
N SER A 39 5.89 17.81 28.48
CA SER A 39 6.03 16.72 29.46
C SER A 39 4.77 15.85 29.48
N ASP A 40 4.89 14.55 29.79
CA ASP A 40 3.75 13.63 29.94
C ASP A 40 2.65 14.20 30.88
N SER A 41 3.03 15.07 31.83
CA SER A 41 2.16 15.78 32.77
C SER A 41 1.36 16.97 32.20
N GLN A 42 1.61 17.40 30.97
CA GLN A 42 0.91 18.52 30.32
C GLN A 42 -0.11 18.07 29.27
N ARG A 43 -0.21 16.76 28.99
CA ARG A 43 -1.20 16.23 28.04
C ARG A 43 -2.56 16.13 28.73
N PRO A 44 -3.63 16.65 28.10
CA PRO A 44 -4.96 16.50 28.66
C PRO A 44 -5.35 15.03 28.71
N GLU A 45 -6.07 14.64 29.76
CA GLU A 45 -6.74 13.34 29.79
C GLU A 45 -7.70 13.24 28.62
N ILE A 46 -7.74 12.07 27.99
CA ILE A 46 -8.59 11.78 26.84
C ILE A 46 -10.06 11.71 27.26
N SER A 47 -10.31 11.09 28.40
CA SER A 47 -11.60 11.11 29.09
C SER A 47 -11.36 10.87 30.58
N HIS A 48 -12.30 11.31 31.42
CA HIS A 48 -12.23 11.07 32.87
C HIS A 48 -12.26 9.56 33.22
N GLU A 49 -12.76 8.71 32.32
CA GLU A 49 -12.81 7.26 32.52
C GLU A 49 -11.53 6.54 32.04
N ALA A 50 -10.95 6.98 30.91
CA ALA A 50 -9.80 6.32 30.30
C ALA A 50 -8.45 6.92 30.73
N GLY A 51 -8.40 8.19 31.15
CA GLY A 51 -7.16 8.92 31.38
C GLY A 51 -6.35 9.04 30.09
N HIS A 52 -5.20 8.39 30.01
CA HIS A 52 -4.39 8.27 28.79
C HIS A 52 -4.51 6.88 28.19
N VAL A 53 -4.59 6.80 26.87
CA VAL A 53 -4.74 5.53 26.13
C VAL A 53 -3.57 5.34 25.17
N ILE A 54 -2.99 4.14 25.19
CA ILE A 54 -1.95 3.72 24.26
C ILE A 54 -2.36 2.43 23.54
N PHE A 55 -1.85 2.24 22.33
CA PHE A 55 -1.97 1.03 21.55
C PHE A 55 -0.58 0.49 21.21
N LEU A 56 -0.37 -0.81 21.39
CA LEU A 56 0.85 -1.52 20.98
C LEU A 56 0.48 -2.53 19.91
N ALA A 57 0.96 -2.32 18.69
CA ALA A 57 0.79 -3.21 17.55
C ALA A 57 2.11 -3.95 17.27
N LEU A 58 2.14 -5.23 17.59
CA LEU A 58 3.31 -6.10 17.46
C LEU A 58 3.25 -6.91 16.16
N GLY A 59 4.25 -6.75 15.30
CA GLY A 59 4.36 -7.46 14.02
C GLY A 59 5.42 -8.55 14.03
N ASP A 60 5.21 -9.59 13.22
CA ASP A 60 6.11 -10.73 13.01
C ASP A 60 6.61 -10.84 11.56
N GLY A 61 6.31 -9.83 10.72
CA GLY A 61 6.67 -9.78 9.30
C GLY A 61 5.84 -10.65 8.36
N ALA A 62 4.89 -11.44 8.84
CA ALA A 62 4.14 -12.37 7.99
C ALA A 62 2.63 -12.46 8.28
N SER A 63 2.22 -12.05 9.47
CA SER A 63 0.84 -12.06 9.93
C SER A 63 0.36 -10.64 10.18
N ARG A 64 -0.96 -10.49 10.35
CA ARG A 64 -1.52 -9.24 10.87
C ARG A 64 -0.96 -8.97 12.26
N ALA A 65 -0.62 -7.70 12.50
CA ALA A 65 -0.10 -7.29 13.79
C ALA A 65 -1.09 -7.62 14.93
N THR A 66 -0.55 -8.05 16.06
CA THR A 66 -1.32 -8.21 17.29
C THR A 66 -1.39 -6.88 18.00
N VAL A 67 -2.59 -6.35 18.19
CA VAL A 67 -2.80 -5.05 18.82
C VAL A 67 -3.35 -5.24 20.23
N ILE A 68 -2.81 -4.47 21.18
CA ILE A 68 -3.33 -4.34 22.54
C ILE A 68 -3.55 -2.86 22.83
N ALA A 69 -4.62 -2.56 23.58
CA ALA A 69 -4.87 -1.23 24.12
C ALA A 69 -4.63 -1.28 25.63
N ALA A 70 -4.06 -0.22 26.18
CA ALA A 70 -3.89 -0.03 27.61
C ALA A 70 -4.22 1.41 27.98
N SER A 71 -4.76 1.61 29.17
CA SER A 71 -5.15 2.93 29.65
C SER A 71 -4.73 3.15 31.10
N GLY A 72 -4.58 4.41 31.50
CA GLY A 72 -4.15 4.74 32.85
C GLY A 72 -4.16 6.23 33.14
N ARG A 73 -4.09 6.57 34.43
CA ARG A 73 -4.05 7.98 34.90
C ARG A 73 -2.78 8.73 34.49
N SER A 74 -1.80 8.02 33.94
CA SER A 74 -0.61 8.59 33.31
C SER A 74 -0.17 7.70 32.16
N ILE A 75 0.60 8.27 31.23
CA ILE A 75 1.21 7.53 30.13
C ILE A 75 2.12 6.41 30.66
N ASP A 76 2.85 6.63 31.76
CA ASP A 76 3.70 5.59 32.39
C ASP A 76 2.88 4.38 32.87
N ILE A 77 1.73 4.62 33.51
CA ILE A 77 0.86 3.52 33.96
C ILE A 77 0.30 2.77 32.77
N ALA A 78 -0.22 3.49 31.76
CA ALA A 78 -0.72 2.89 30.53
C ALA A 78 0.38 2.07 29.83
N TRP A 79 1.62 2.58 29.80
CA TRP A 79 2.78 1.90 29.25
C TRP A 79 3.13 0.61 29.99
N GLN A 80 3.23 0.65 31.32
CA GLN A 80 3.53 -0.53 32.13
C GLN A 80 2.49 -1.64 31.91
N GLN A 81 1.21 -1.28 31.89
CA GLN A 81 0.12 -2.24 31.63
C GLN A 81 0.18 -2.80 30.21
N GLY A 82 0.35 -1.93 29.20
CA GLY A 82 0.46 -2.34 27.80
C GLY A 82 1.68 -3.24 27.53
N ALA A 83 2.83 -2.90 28.10
CA ALA A 83 4.06 -3.68 28.00
C ALA A 83 3.91 -5.07 28.68
N ALA A 84 3.27 -5.15 29.85
CA ALA A 84 2.99 -6.42 30.49
C ALA A 84 2.04 -7.30 29.64
N ALA A 85 0.97 -6.70 29.12
CA ALA A 85 -0.01 -7.41 28.30
C ALA A 85 0.57 -7.91 26.96
N ILE A 86 1.40 -7.11 26.29
CA ILE A 86 2.00 -7.51 25.01
C ILE A 86 3.08 -8.59 25.21
N ARG A 87 3.82 -8.58 26.33
CA ARG A 87 4.73 -9.67 26.70
C ARG A 87 3.99 -11.00 26.85
N ALA A 88 2.92 -11.02 27.65
CA ALA A 88 2.11 -12.21 27.84
C ALA A 88 1.52 -12.74 26.52
N ARG A 89 1.25 -11.85 25.56
CA ARG A 89 0.75 -12.23 24.23
C ARG A 89 1.84 -12.76 23.32
N ALA A 90 3.04 -12.17 23.37
CA ALA A 90 4.21 -12.58 22.59
C ALA A 90 4.75 -13.96 23.02
N GLU A 91 4.70 -14.29 24.31
CA GLU A 91 5.06 -15.63 24.82
C GLU A 91 4.22 -16.76 24.19
N ARG A 92 3.01 -16.45 23.76
CA ARG A 92 2.08 -17.40 23.10
C ARG A 92 2.13 -17.33 21.57
N ALA A 93 2.96 -16.45 21.01
CA ALA A 93 3.04 -16.25 19.57
C ALA A 93 3.89 -17.36 18.93
N ALA A 94 3.48 -17.81 17.73
CA ALA A 94 4.22 -18.83 16.99
C ALA A 94 5.54 -18.30 16.40
N ARG A 95 5.69 -16.98 16.28
CA ARG A 95 6.84 -16.31 15.69
C ARG A 95 7.33 -15.20 16.61
N PRO A 96 8.65 -14.96 16.66
CA PRO A 96 9.19 -13.84 17.40
C PRO A 96 8.77 -12.52 16.75
N PRO A 97 8.59 -11.45 17.54
CA PRO A 97 8.30 -10.14 16.99
C PRO A 97 9.50 -9.56 16.26
N THR A 98 9.23 -8.90 15.13
CA THR A 98 10.24 -8.21 14.30
C THR A 98 10.06 -6.70 14.32
N CYS A 99 8.87 -6.22 14.66
CA CYS A 99 8.59 -4.80 14.77
C CYS A 99 7.49 -4.48 15.79
N LEU A 100 7.51 -3.24 16.28
CA LEU A 100 6.52 -2.70 17.19
C LEU A 100 6.12 -1.31 16.72
N ARG A 101 4.81 -1.08 16.60
CA ARG A 101 4.25 0.27 16.46
C ARG A 101 3.51 0.62 17.73
N VAL A 102 3.89 1.73 18.37
CA VAL A 102 3.18 2.25 19.54
C VAL A 102 2.47 3.53 19.16
N GLU A 103 1.21 3.65 19.55
CA GLU A 103 0.40 4.84 19.33
C GLU A 103 -0.14 5.35 20.67
N ILE A 104 -0.10 6.66 20.88
CA ILE A 104 -0.81 7.33 21.98
C ILE A 104 -1.94 8.14 21.37
N VAL A 105 -3.14 8.04 21.96
CA VAL A 105 -4.27 8.90 21.60
C VAL A 105 -3.91 10.36 21.86
N ASP A 106 -4.11 11.22 20.86
CA ASP A 106 -3.72 12.64 20.92
C ASP A 106 -4.92 13.57 21.01
N GLN A 107 -5.88 13.42 20.10
CA GLN A 107 -7.13 14.18 20.11
C GLN A 107 -8.32 13.25 20.04
N VAL A 108 -9.39 13.62 20.73
CA VAL A 108 -10.65 12.88 20.75
C VAL A 108 -11.82 13.80 20.51
N GLU A 109 -12.68 13.38 19.61
CA GLU A 109 -13.92 14.04 19.24
C GLU A 109 -15.09 13.11 19.59
N PRO A 110 -15.84 13.41 20.66
CA PRO A 110 -17.10 12.75 20.95
C PRO A 110 -18.13 13.11 19.87
N LEU A 111 -18.78 12.10 19.31
CA LEU A 111 -19.85 12.20 18.34
C LEU A 111 -21.01 11.31 18.74
N THR A 112 -22.19 11.58 18.19
CA THR A 112 -23.24 10.56 18.18
C THR A 112 -23.01 9.61 17.01
N TRP A 113 -23.52 8.38 17.11
CA TRP A 113 -23.42 7.41 16.04
C TRP A 113 -24.04 7.91 14.72
N GLY A 114 -25.18 8.61 14.79
CA GLY A 114 -25.80 9.26 13.64
C GLY A 114 -24.88 10.29 12.96
N ALA A 115 -24.19 11.13 13.75
CA ALA A 115 -23.24 12.11 13.22
C ALA A 115 -22.02 11.43 12.58
N LEU A 116 -21.52 10.34 13.16
CA LEU A 116 -20.43 9.57 12.56
C LEU A 116 -20.87 8.91 11.24
N LYS A 117 -22.06 8.31 11.15
CA LYS A 117 -22.59 7.77 9.89
C LYS A 117 -22.67 8.85 8.80
N ALA A 118 -23.15 10.05 9.14
CA ALA A 118 -23.20 11.17 8.20
C ALA A 118 -21.81 11.56 7.68
N ARG A 119 -20.79 11.56 8.56
CA ARG A 119 -19.39 11.82 8.18
C ARG A 119 -18.80 10.73 7.30
N LEU A 120 -19.09 9.45 7.61
CA LEU A 120 -18.65 8.31 6.81
C LEU A 120 -19.22 8.36 5.39
N ALA A 121 -20.48 8.76 5.24
CA ALA A 121 -21.12 8.94 3.94
C ALA A 121 -20.48 10.02 3.05
N GLN A 122 -19.81 11.00 3.67
CA GLN A 122 -19.04 12.05 2.96
C GLN A 122 -17.56 11.69 2.76
N THR A 123 -17.12 10.54 3.29
CA THR A 123 -15.72 10.10 3.21
C THR A 123 -15.58 9.02 2.15
N LYS A 124 -14.67 9.21 1.18
CA LYS A 124 -14.39 8.20 0.15
C LYS A 124 -14.07 6.84 0.78
N ARG A 125 -14.53 5.75 0.14
CA ARG A 125 -14.27 4.36 0.57
C ARG A 125 -12.78 4.16 0.83
N ASN A 126 -12.44 3.66 2.03
CA ASN A 126 -11.08 3.45 2.53
C ASN A 126 -10.27 4.71 2.93
N TYR A 127 -10.87 5.90 2.97
CA TYR A 127 -10.18 7.15 3.33
C TYR A 127 -10.52 7.66 4.74
N PHE A 128 -11.27 6.89 5.54
CA PHE A 128 -11.53 7.24 6.93
C PHE A 128 -10.31 6.87 7.79
N ASN A 129 -9.55 7.89 8.21
CA ASN A 129 -8.24 7.76 8.85
C ASN A 129 -8.26 8.11 10.36
N LEU A 130 -9.42 8.00 11.02
CA LEU A 130 -9.55 8.18 12.47
C LEU A 130 -9.82 6.83 13.14
N GLY A 131 -9.29 6.65 14.35
CA GLY A 131 -9.71 5.56 15.24
C GLY A 131 -11.13 5.79 15.76
N ILE A 132 -11.81 4.72 16.18
CA ILE A 132 -13.14 4.79 16.79
C ILE A 132 -13.14 3.99 18.09
N ALA A 133 -13.55 4.62 19.18
CA ALA A 133 -13.92 3.95 20.42
C ALA A 133 -15.44 3.92 20.59
N PHE A 134 -15.96 2.77 21.02
CA PHE A 134 -17.39 2.53 21.24
C PHE A 134 -17.81 2.69 22.71
N ASP A 135 -16.88 3.04 23.60
CA ASP A 135 -17.13 3.35 25.00
C ASP A 135 -16.15 4.41 25.52
N ALA A 136 -16.56 5.17 26.54
CA ALA A 136 -15.79 6.28 27.12
C ALA A 136 -14.48 5.82 27.79
N GLY A 137 -14.40 4.54 28.19
CA GLY A 137 -13.23 3.91 28.78
C GLY A 137 -12.25 3.32 27.76
N PHE A 138 -12.52 3.43 26.47
CA PHE A 138 -11.69 2.89 25.37
C PHE A 138 -11.46 1.36 25.47
N LYS A 139 -12.38 0.61 26.10
CA LYS A 139 -12.28 -0.86 26.18
C LYS A 139 -12.45 -1.50 24.81
N HIS A 140 -13.35 -0.97 24.00
CA HIS A 140 -13.59 -1.33 22.61
C HIS A 140 -13.20 -0.15 21.72
N ALA A 141 -11.88 0.04 21.56
CA ALA A 141 -11.30 1.03 20.66
C ALA A 141 -10.51 0.36 19.55
N LEU A 142 -10.72 0.81 18.32
CA LEU A 142 -10.04 0.33 17.12
C LEU A 142 -9.24 1.46 16.49
N LEU A 143 -7.98 1.17 16.16
CA LEU A 143 -7.16 2.04 15.34
C LEU A 143 -7.71 2.13 13.90
N ALA A 144 -7.44 3.24 13.22
CA ALA A 144 -7.80 3.40 11.80
C ALA A 144 -7.22 2.26 10.94
N GLN A 145 -5.98 1.86 11.21
CA GLN A 145 -5.26 0.80 10.51
C GLN A 145 -5.87 -0.59 10.78
N GLU A 146 -6.37 -0.84 11.99
CA GLU A 146 -7.11 -2.07 12.30
C GLU A 146 -8.39 -2.13 11.47
N MET A 147 -9.16 -1.04 11.46
CA MET A 147 -10.42 -0.95 10.71
C MET A 147 -10.23 -1.09 9.20
N GLN A 148 -9.22 -0.42 8.63
CA GLN A 148 -8.89 -0.55 7.21
C GLN A 148 -8.40 -1.95 6.88
N GLY A 149 -7.49 -2.49 7.71
CA GLY A 149 -6.96 -3.84 7.53
C GLY A 149 -8.04 -4.90 7.57
N ALA A 150 -9.04 -4.76 8.44
CA ALA A 150 -10.16 -5.69 8.58
C ALA A 150 -11.41 -5.31 7.78
N ALA A 151 -11.34 -4.25 6.96
CA ALA A 151 -12.46 -3.77 6.15
C ALA A 151 -13.74 -3.49 6.98
N VAL A 152 -13.60 -2.92 8.17
CA VAL A 152 -14.70 -2.62 9.11
C VAL A 152 -15.62 -1.51 8.59
N LEU A 153 -15.09 -0.59 7.79
CA LEU A 153 -15.83 0.53 7.17
C LEU A 153 -15.88 0.40 5.64
N TYR A 154 -16.14 -0.83 5.15
CA TYR A 154 -16.09 -1.16 3.72
C TYR A 154 -17.40 -1.76 3.18
N SER A 155 -17.79 -1.29 2.00
CA SER A 155 -18.75 -1.95 1.12
C SER A 155 -18.25 -1.92 -0.32
N GLY A 156 -18.50 -3.00 -1.07
CA GLY A 156 -18.22 -3.06 -2.51
C GLY A 156 -19.20 -2.24 -3.36
N GLU A 157 -20.36 -1.89 -2.80
CA GLU A 157 -21.51 -1.35 -3.53
C GLU A 157 -21.55 0.19 -3.58
N VAL A 158 -20.89 0.87 -2.63
CA VAL A 158 -20.93 2.34 -2.50
C VAL A 158 -19.54 2.96 -2.43
N GLU A 159 -19.33 4.12 -3.05
CA GLU A 159 -18.00 4.75 -3.14
C GLU A 159 -17.54 5.49 -1.88
N HIS A 160 -18.31 5.43 -0.79
CA HIS A 160 -17.99 6.01 0.51
C HIS A 160 -17.72 4.94 1.59
N ALA A 161 -17.19 5.36 2.74
CA ALA A 161 -16.96 4.48 3.88
C ALA A 161 -18.31 4.04 4.48
N LEU A 162 -18.51 2.74 4.67
CA LEU A 162 -19.78 2.19 5.17
C LEU A 162 -19.53 1.18 6.29
N PRO A 163 -20.18 1.31 7.47
CA PRO A 163 -20.07 0.32 8.54
C PRO A 163 -20.43 -1.10 8.06
N ASN A 164 -19.56 -2.06 8.36
CA ASN A 164 -19.74 -3.48 8.01
C ASN A 164 -19.83 -4.32 9.29
N PRO A 165 -21.05 -4.66 9.77
CA PRO A 165 -21.25 -5.35 11.05
C PRO A 165 -20.56 -6.71 11.11
N THR A 166 -20.58 -7.47 10.01
CA THR A 166 -19.94 -8.79 9.92
C THR A 166 -18.44 -8.69 10.15
N ASN A 167 -17.78 -7.72 9.50
CA ASN A 167 -16.35 -7.51 9.65
C ASN A 167 -15.99 -6.97 11.04
N LEU A 168 -16.82 -6.09 11.62
CA LEU A 168 -16.65 -5.62 12.99
C LEU A 168 -16.68 -6.80 13.98
N ARG A 169 -17.73 -7.63 13.93
CA ARG A 169 -17.86 -8.80 14.81
C ARG A 169 -16.68 -9.75 14.69
N LEU A 170 -16.28 -10.07 13.46
CA LEU A 170 -15.16 -10.98 13.19
C LEU A 170 -13.83 -10.42 13.73
N HIS A 171 -13.57 -9.14 13.49
CA HIS A 171 -12.36 -8.49 13.98
C HIS A 171 -12.36 -8.37 15.50
N ALA A 172 -13.46 -7.91 16.09
CA ALA A 172 -13.63 -7.77 17.53
C ALA A 172 -13.45 -9.10 18.27
N LYS A 173 -14.01 -10.19 17.76
CA LYS A 173 -13.82 -11.53 18.34
C LYS A 173 -12.34 -11.92 18.41
N ARG A 174 -11.56 -11.58 17.39
CA ARG A 174 -10.10 -11.82 17.37
C ARG A 174 -9.33 -10.87 18.28
N ARG A 175 -9.74 -9.60 18.33
CA ARG A 175 -9.04 -8.49 19.00
C ARG A 175 -9.34 -8.37 20.49
N PHE A 176 -10.58 -8.63 20.89
CA PHE A 176 -11.11 -8.45 22.24
C PHE A 176 -11.60 -9.77 22.87
N GLY A 177 -11.68 -10.86 22.10
CA GLY A 177 -12.21 -12.15 22.56
C GLY A 177 -13.74 -12.22 22.58
N ALA A 178 -14.44 -11.15 22.17
CA ALA A 178 -15.88 -11.05 22.11
C ALA A 178 -16.33 -10.33 20.84
N GLU A 179 -17.51 -10.67 20.33
CA GLU A 179 -18.14 -9.93 19.24
C GLU A 179 -18.72 -8.62 19.78
N ILE A 180 -18.60 -7.55 19.00
CA ILE A 180 -19.23 -6.26 19.28
C ILE A 180 -20.03 -5.82 18.06
N ASP A 181 -21.06 -5.03 18.31
CA ASP A 181 -21.92 -4.44 17.30
C ASP A 181 -21.72 -2.93 17.21
N PHE A 182 -21.99 -2.37 16.03
CA PHE A 182 -22.19 -0.92 15.93
C PHE A 182 -23.42 -0.53 16.75
N PRO A 183 -23.46 0.69 17.32
CA PRO A 183 -24.64 1.15 18.05
C PRO A 183 -25.91 1.08 17.18
N ALA A 184 -27.02 0.63 17.80
CA ALA A 184 -28.33 0.61 17.16
C ALA A 184 -29.04 1.97 17.21
N ASP A 185 -28.77 2.75 18.25
CA ASP A 185 -29.31 4.10 18.45
C ASP A 185 -28.36 5.15 17.87
N ASP A 186 -28.89 6.06 17.04
CA ASP A 186 -28.14 7.14 16.43
C ASP A 186 -27.71 8.22 17.43
N ALA A 187 -28.34 8.28 18.60
CA ALA A 187 -27.92 9.15 19.70
C ALA A 187 -26.78 8.55 20.55
N ALA A 188 -26.46 7.27 20.38
CA ALA A 188 -25.41 6.62 21.17
C ALA A 188 -24.05 7.30 20.95
N PRO A 189 -23.28 7.55 22.03
CA PRO A 189 -21.98 8.20 21.92
C PRO A 189 -20.91 7.26 21.34
N VAL A 190 -20.05 7.83 20.50
CA VAL A 190 -18.83 7.21 19.96
C VAL A 190 -17.72 8.26 19.98
N TRP A 191 -16.47 7.83 20.05
CA TRP A 191 -15.32 8.74 20.16
C TRP A 191 -14.39 8.51 18.98
N CYS A 192 -14.35 9.45 18.05
CA CYS A 192 -13.35 9.45 16.99
C CYS A 192 -12.04 10.00 17.52
N PHE A 193 -10.90 9.43 17.14
CA PHE A 193 -9.62 9.85 17.68
C PHE A 193 -8.47 9.80 16.70
N THR A 194 -7.50 10.68 16.92
CA THR A 194 -6.18 10.67 16.27
C THR A 194 -5.13 10.13 17.22
N THR A 195 -3.97 9.76 16.68
CA THR A 195 -2.84 9.27 17.46
C THR A 195 -1.54 9.93 17.06
N ARG A 196 -0.59 9.94 18.00
CA ARG A 196 0.84 10.10 17.71
C ARG A 196 1.50 8.75 17.86
N ALA A 197 2.33 8.39 16.89
CA ALA A 197 2.88 7.04 16.83
C ALA A 197 4.39 7.04 16.61
N VAL A 198 5.01 5.94 17.04
CA VAL A 198 6.38 5.56 16.72
C VAL A 198 6.35 4.15 16.17
N TYR A 199 7.14 3.89 15.14
CA TYR A 199 7.40 2.56 14.61
C TYR A 199 8.86 2.17 14.90
N VAL A 200 9.07 0.93 15.32
CA VAL A 200 10.39 0.38 15.67
C VAL A 200 10.55 -0.99 15.02
N ASP A 201 11.71 -1.23 14.43
CA ASP A 201 12.16 -2.55 13.97
C ASP A 201 13.66 -2.74 14.26
N ALA A 202 14.29 -3.73 13.62
CA ALA A 202 15.72 -4.02 13.76
C ALA A 202 16.64 -2.86 13.35
N GLU A 203 16.19 -1.99 12.45
CA GLU A 203 17.02 -0.94 11.86
C GLU A 203 16.91 0.38 12.63
N GLY A 204 15.87 0.56 13.45
CA GLY A 204 15.74 1.76 14.27
C GLY A 204 14.33 2.05 14.78
N ALA A 205 14.15 3.29 15.23
CA ALA A 205 12.90 3.80 15.75
C ALA A 205 12.57 5.16 15.11
N TRP A 206 11.38 5.29 14.52
CA TRP A 206 10.97 6.47 13.78
C TRP A 206 9.63 7.00 14.25
N PRO A 207 9.53 8.31 14.52
CA PRO A 207 8.25 8.98 14.66
C PRO A 207 7.42 8.83 13.38
N ILE A 208 6.12 8.65 13.57
CA ILE A 208 5.12 8.69 12.52
C ILE A 208 4.54 10.09 12.45
N THR A 209 4.44 10.63 11.23
CA THR A 209 3.80 11.92 11.02
C THR A 209 2.32 11.81 11.43
N ALA A 210 1.88 12.69 12.34
CA ALA A 210 0.55 12.60 12.95
C ALA A 210 -0.56 13.19 12.05
N GLU A 211 -0.26 14.23 11.28
CA GLU A 211 -1.26 15.04 10.58
C GLU A 211 -0.83 15.40 9.14
N GLY A 212 -1.79 15.88 8.34
CA GLY A 212 -1.55 16.33 6.97
C GLY A 212 -1.44 15.19 5.95
N GLN A 213 -0.96 15.52 4.74
CA GLN A 213 -0.88 14.57 3.63
C GLN A 213 0.08 13.39 3.88
N ALA A 214 1.05 13.57 4.77
CA ALA A 214 2.00 12.55 5.16
C ALA A 214 1.59 11.78 6.43
N ALA A 215 0.37 11.99 6.94
CA ALA A 215 -0.12 11.27 8.12
C ALA A 215 -0.01 9.75 7.95
N GLY A 216 0.52 9.07 8.97
CA GLY A 216 0.69 7.61 8.97
C GLY A 216 2.02 7.10 8.41
N TYR A 217 2.81 7.95 7.76
CA TYR A 217 4.15 7.62 7.26
C TYR A 217 5.26 7.93 8.27
N ARG A 218 6.34 7.14 8.23
CA ARG A 218 7.57 7.42 8.99
C ARG A 218 8.13 8.78 8.54
N ARG A 219 8.53 9.61 9.49
CA ARG A 219 9.20 10.88 9.21
C ARG A 219 10.67 10.62 8.88
N LEU A 220 11.12 11.10 7.72
CA LEU A 220 12.52 11.05 7.29
C LEU A 220 13.06 12.49 7.23
N ASP A 221 13.82 12.88 8.25
CA ASP A 221 14.38 14.25 8.36
C ASP A 221 15.60 14.48 7.47
N HIS A 222 16.24 13.41 7.01
CA HIS A 222 17.43 13.46 6.17
C HIS A 222 17.26 12.56 4.96
N TRP A 223 17.57 13.12 3.80
CA TRP A 223 17.66 12.41 2.53
C TRP A 223 19.11 12.41 2.05
N ASN A 224 19.63 11.24 1.69
CA ASN A 224 20.95 11.11 1.08
C ASN A 224 20.94 10.07 -0.04
N ALA A 225 22.00 10.10 -0.86
CA ALA A 225 22.14 9.21 -2.01
C ALA A 225 22.07 7.71 -1.63
N ARG A 226 22.57 7.32 -0.46
CA ARG A 226 22.53 5.93 0.00
C ARG A 226 21.09 5.48 0.28
N GLN A 227 20.31 6.29 0.99
CA GLN A 227 18.90 5.97 1.30
C GLN A 227 18.05 5.92 0.02
N VAL A 228 18.25 6.88 -0.89
CA VAL A 228 17.55 6.88 -2.19
C VAL A 228 17.93 5.63 -2.99
N ARG A 229 19.21 5.25 -3.00
CA ARG A 229 19.68 4.03 -3.65
C ARG A 229 19.03 2.77 -3.05
N GLN A 230 18.98 2.66 -1.72
CA GLN A 230 18.32 1.53 -1.05
C GLN A 230 16.83 1.44 -1.41
N LEU A 231 16.12 2.57 -1.48
CA LEU A 231 14.72 2.59 -1.92
C LEU A 231 14.56 2.10 -3.36
N ILE A 232 15.46 2.50 -4.27
CA ILE A 232 15.47 2.03 -5.65
C ILE A 232 15.73 0.53 -5.71
N ASP A 233 16.73 0.04 -4.97
CA ASP A 233 17.08 -1.38 -4.92
C ASP A 233 15.89 -2.20 -4.42
N SER A 234 15.32 -1.88 -3.24
CA SER A 234 14.20 -2.62 -2.67
C SER A 234 12.92 -2.56 -3.52
N ALA A 235 12.60 -1.39 -4.10
CA ALA A 235 11.41 -1.25 -4.94
C ALA A 235 11.55 -2.03 -6.25
N SER A 236 12.74 -2.02 -6.86
CA SER A 236 12.99 -2.74 -8.12
C SER A 236 13.07 -4.25 -7.93
N ASP A 237 13.63 -4.73 -6.81
CA ASP A 237 13.59 -6.14 -6.44
C ASP A 237 12.15 -6.61 -6.23
N TYR A 238 11.34 -5.85 -5.49
CA TYR A 238 9.92 -6.16 -5.32
C TYR A 238 9.17 -6.26 -6.66
N LEU A 239 9.38 -5.31 -7.57
CA LEU A 239 8.76 -5.35 -8.91
C LEU A 239 9.23 -6.56 -9.73
N ALA A 240 10.51 -6.93 -9.64
CA ALA A 240 11.05 -8.10 -10.31
C ALA A 240 10.42 -9.40 -9.80
N GLU A 241 10.18 -9.50 -8.50
CA GLU A 241 9.46 -10.63 -7.88
C GLU A 241 8.01 -10.72 -8.33
N GLN A 242 7.39 -9.59 -8.69
CA GLN A 242 6.02 -9.60 -9.22
C GLN A 242 5.96 -10.16 -10.65
N VAL A 243 7.07 -10.31 -11.37
CA VAL A 243 7.08 -10.85 -12.75
C VAL A 243 7.01 -12.38 -12.72
N LYS A 244 5.86 -12.91 -13.14
CA LYS A 244 5.62 -14.35 -13.27
C LYS A 244 6.56 -15.00 -14.30
N PRO A 245 6.67 -16.33 -14.31
CA PRO A 245 7.36 -17.05 -15.38
C PRO A 245 6.82 -16.75 -16.78
N THR A 246 5.54 -16.37 -16.90
CA THR A 246 4.91 -15.96 -18.18
C THR A 246 5.36 -14.58 -18.68
N GLY A 247 6.05 -13.79 -17.85
CA GLY A 247 6.39 -12.40 -18.11
C GLY A 247 5.32 -11.41 -17.63
N GLU A 248 4.11 -11.87 -17.29
CA GLU A 248 3.07 -11.01 -16.72
C GLU A 248 3.38 -10.68 -15.25
N PHE A 249 3.08 -9.46 -14.85
CA PHE A 249 3.05 -9.10 -13.44
C PHE A 249 1.90 -9.81 -12.68
N HIS A 250 2.10 -10.09 -11.40
CA HIS A 250 1.01 -10.06 -10.44
C HIS A 250 0.50 -8.61 -10.34
N TYR A 251 -0.72 -8.36 -10.84
CA TYR A 251 -1.19 -6.99 -11.05
C TYR A 251 -1.40 -6.20 -9.75
N GLY A 252 -1.82 -6.87 -8.69
CA GLY A 252 -2.04 -6.28 -7.39
C GLY A 252 -2.87 -7.18 -6.49
N TRP A 253 -3.11 -6.71 -5.27
CA TRP A 253 -3.86 -7.42 -4.24
C TRP A 253 -4.93 -6.52 -3.63
N PHE A 254 -6.01 -7.14 -3.15
CA PHE A 254 -6.89 -6.57 -2.15
C PHE A 254 -6.31 -6.93 -0.76
N PRO A 255 -5.53 -6.05 -0.12
CA PRO A 255 -4.72 -6.42 1.05
C PRO A 255 -5.56 -6.82 2.26
N CYS A 256 -6.76 -6.25 2.42
CA CYS A 256 -7.65 -6.62 3.50
C CYS A 256 -8.22 -8.05 3.37
N PHE A 257 -8.24 -8.61 2.15
CA PHE A 257 -8.77 -9.95 1.87
C PHE A 257 -7.69 -10.97 1.53
N ASP A 258 -6.44 -10.53 1.39
CA ASP A 258 -5.33 -11.35 0.88
C ASP A 258 -5.70 -12.06 -0.44
N ARG A 259 -6.24 -11.29 -1.39
CA ARG A 259 -6.71 -11.79 -2.69
C ARG A 259 -6.07 -11.04 -3.82
N ALA A 260 -5.54 -11.76 -4.81
CA ALA A 260 -5.06 -11.16 -6.04
C ALA A 260 -6.20 -10.44 -6.79
N ILE A 261 -5.88 -9.29 -7.39
CA ILE A 261 -6.77 -8.60 -8.31
C ILE A 261 -6.85 -9.43 -9.60
N PRO A 262 -8.04 -9.85 -10.06
CA PRO A 262 -8.17 -10.78 -11.19
C PRO A 262 -8.05 -10.10 -12.55
N THR A 263 -7.98 -8.77 -12.61
CA THR A 263 -7.87 -7.99 -13.84
C THR A 263 -6.41 -7.70 -14.18
N TYR A 264 -6.18 -7.35 -15.45
CA TYR A 264 -4.88 -6.93 -15.95
C TYR A 264 -4.99 -5.61 -16.70
N ASN A 265 -3.93 -4.82 -16.69
CA ASN A 265 -3.85 -3.56 -17.43
C ASN A 265 -2.51 -3.50 -18.15
N THR A 266 -2.55 -3.46 -19.47
CA THR A 266 -1.34 -3.54 -20.31
C THR A 266 -0.54 -2.23 -20.31
N LEU A 267 -1.19 -1.08 -20.08
CA LEU A 267 -0.49 0.18 -19.86
C LEU A 267 0.37 0.10 -18.60
N ARG A 268 -0.19 -0.44 -17.50
CA ARG A 268 0.55 -0.63 -16.26
C ARG A 268 1.71 -1.61 -16.45
N HIS A 269 1.53 -2.68 -17.22
CA HIS A 269 2.64 -3.56 -17.61
C HIS A 269 3.79 -2.75 -18.22
N ALA A 270 3.54 -2.01 -19.31
CA ALA A 270 4.57 -1.24 -19.99
C ALA A 270 5.24 -0.22 -19.07
N SER A 271 4.47 0.49 -18.24
CA SER A 271 5.01 1.48 -17.29
C SER A 271 5.88 0.86 -16.21
N THR A 272 5.51 -0.32 -15.71
CA THR A 272 6.30 -1.03 -14.71
C THR A 272 7.58 -1.59 -15.33
N THR A 273 7.53 -2.12 -16.55
CA THR A 273 8.74 -2.54 -17.29
C THR A 273 9.69 -1.37 -17.49
N TYR A 274 9.18 -0.19 -17.89
CA TYR A 274 10.00 1.01 -18.02
C TYR A 274 10.62 1.45 -16.68
N ALA A 275 9.84 1.47 -15.59
CA ALA A 275 10.36 1.80 -14.26
C ALA A 275 11.46 0.82 -13.80
N MET A 276 11.31 -0.48 -14.09
CA MET A 276 12.34 -1.47 -13.82
C MET A 276 13.61 -1.24 -14.64
N LEU A 277 13.51 -0.79 -15.90
CA LEU A 277 14.68 -0.42 -16.72
C LEU A 277 15.41 0.82 -16.17
N GLU A 278 14.68 1.85 -15.74
CA GLU A 278 15.25 3.03 -15.06
C GLU A 278 15.99 2.62 -13.77
N ALA A 279 15.41 1.72 -12.97
CA ALA A 279 16.11 1.19 -11.80
C ALA A 279 17.34 0.37 -12.21
N TRP A 280 17.21 -0.50 -13.21
CA TRP A 280 18.29 -1.38 -13.67
C TRP A 280 19.50 -0.63 -14.22
N GLU A 281 19.32 0.58 -14.77
CA GLU A 281 20.43 1.45 -15.14
C GLU A 281 21.40 1.69 -13.97
N LEU A 282 20.85 1.84 -12.76
CA LEU A 282 21.59 2.09 -11.52
C LEU A 282 21.99 0.80 -10.80
N THR A 283 21.10 -0.18 -10.75
CA THR A 283 21.32 -1.41 -9.97
C THR A 283 22.23 -2.40 -10.68
N ARG A 284 22.09 -2.50 -12.02
CA ARG A 284 22.72 -3.52 -12.87
C ARG A 284 22.50 -4.96 -12.38
N SER A 285 21.44 -5.20 -11.60
CA SER A 285 21.11 -6.52 -11.05
C SER A 285 20.74 -7.53 -12.13
N ALA A 286 21.35 -8.71 -12.10
CA ALA A 286 21.07 -9.80 -13.04
C ALA A 286 19.65 -10.37 -12.86
N THR A 287 19.18 -10.46 -11.60
CA THR A 287 17.81 -10.93 -11.29
C THR A 287 16.77 -9.97 -11.85
N GLN A 288 16.98 -8.66 -11.68
CA GLN A 288 16.10 -7.64 -12.24
C GLN A 288 16.13 -7.69 -13.78
N LYS A 289 17.31 -7.80 -14.40
CA LYS A 289 17.43 -7.96 -15.85
C LYS A 289 16.65 -9.16 -16.38
N ALA A 290 16.78 -10.32 -15.73
CA ALA A 290 16.03 -11.51 -16.14
C ALA A 290 14.51 -11.31 -16.05
N ALA A 291 14.03 -10.57 -15.05
CA ALA A 291 12.61 -10.22 -14.94
C ALA A 291 12.17 -9.22 -16.02
N ILE A 292 12.97 -8.19 -16.30
CA ILE A 292 12.76 -7.23 -17.39
C ILE A 292 12.65 -7.97 -18.72
N ASP A 293 13.55 -8.92 -19.00
CA ASP A 293 13.55 -9.66 -20.27
C ASP A 293 12.28 -10.49 -20.47
N ARG A 294 11.78 -11.14 -19.41
CA ARG A 294 10.49 -11.86 -19.48
C ARG A 294 9.33 -10.91 -19.71
N SER A 295 9.31 -9.78 -19.01
CA SER A 295 8.27 -8.75 -19.16
C SER A 295 8.28 -8.15 -20.57
N LEU A 296 9.44 -7.79 -21.11
CA LEU A 296 9.59 -7.33 -22.49
C LEU A 296 9.18 -8.40 -23.50
N GLY A 297 9.49 -9.68 -23.23
CA GLY A 297 9.08 -10.80 -24.06
C GLY A 297 7.57 -10.83 -24.28
N ILE A 298 6.76 -10.83 -23.22
CA ILE A 298 5.30 -10.81 -23.38
C ILE A 298 4.79 -9.49 -23.97
N LEU A 299 5.39 -8.36 -23.57
CA LEU A 299 5.00 -7.04 -24.08
C LEU A 299 5.11 -6.99 -25.60
N THR A 300 6.26 -7.41 -26.15
CA THR A 300 6.57 -7.33 -27.58
C THR A 300 5.94 -8.44 -28.41
N GLN A 301 5.77 -9.64 -27.84
CA GLN A 301 5.26 -10.80 -28.60
C GLN A 301 3.73 -10.95 -28.54
N ARG A 302 3.08 -10.38 -27.53
CA ARG A 302 1.64 -10.60 -27.29
C ARG A 302 0.83 -9.33 -27.09
N LEU A 303 1.30 -8.39 -26.28
CA LEU A 303 0.49 -7.22 -25.89
C LEU A 303 0.52 -6.11 -26.94
N ILE A 304 1.67 -5.90 -27.57
CA ILE A 304 1.82 -5.04 -28.74
C ILE A 304 1.39 -5.82 -29.97
N ARG A 305 0.42 -5.29 -30.71
CA ARG A 305 -0.15 -5.92 -31.90
C ARG A 305 0.17 -5.08 -33.13
N GLN A 306 0.76 -5.72 -34.13
CA GLN A 306 0.95 -5.12 -35.45
C GLN A 306 -0.38 -5.05 -36.19
N VAL A 307 -0.67 -3.91 -36.80
CA VAL A 307 -1.91 -3.64 -37.55
C VAL A 307 -1.65 -2.75 -38.76
N PRO A 308 -2.34 -2.97 -39.88
CA PRO A 308 -2.35 -2.01 -40.97
C PRO A 308 -3.23 -0.81 -40.61
N LEU A 309 -2.72 0.40 -40.85
CA LEU A 309 -3.49 1.64 -40.81
C LEU A 309 -4.39 1.77 -42.05
N PRO A 310 -5.38 2.69 -42.06
CA PRO A 310 -6.27 2.88 -43.21
C PRO A 310 -5.56 3.19 -44.54
N ASP A 311 -4.36 3.78 -44.49
CA ASP A 311 -3.53 4.08 -45.66
C ASP A 311 -2.63 2.91 -46.10
N GLY A 312 -2.73 1.75 -45.43
CA GLY A 312 -1.91 0.56 -45.68
C GLY A 312 -0.57 0.54 -44.95
N THR A 313 -0.19 1.62 -44.25
CA THR A 313 1.05 1.67 -43.45
C THR A 313 0.98 0.62 -42.33
N GLN A 314 2.05 -0.14 -42.13
CA GLN A 314 2.13 -1.08 -41.01
C GLN A 314 2.53 -0.33 -39.72
N ALA A 315 1.67 -0.41 -38.72
CA ALA A 315 1.87 0.15 -37.39
C ALA A 315 1.81 -0.94 -36.32
N ALA A 316 2.09 -0.56 -35.08
CA ALA A 316 1.94 -1.41 -33.91
C ALA A 316 1.26 -0.61 -32.79
N LEU A 317 0.40 -1.29 -32.03
CA LEU A 317 -0.37 -0.67 -30.95
C LEU A 317 -0.41 -1.60 -29.74
N LEU A 318 -0.25 -1.04 -28.54
CA LEU A 318 -0.54 -1.72 -27.30
C LEU A 318 -2.06 -1.89 -27.16
N VAL A 319 -2.50 -3.13 -27.08
CA VAL A 319 -3.92 -3.46 -26.91
C VAL A 319 -4.17 -3.84 -25.45
N ASP A 320 -5.07 -3.12 -24.79
CA ASP A 320 -5.47 -3.39 -23.42
C ASP A 320 -6.66 -4.36 -23.36
N VAL A 321 -6.93 -4.87 -22.15
CA VAL A 321 -8.12 -5.66 -21.88
C VAL A 321 -9.37 -4.86 -22.26
N GLY A 322 -10.31 -5.50 -22.97
CA GLY A 322 -11.49 -4.83 -23.51
C GLY A 322 -11.28 -4.22 -24.90
N ASN A 323 -10.20 -4.58 -25.60
CA ASN A 323 -9.90 -4.15 -26.96
C ASN A 323 -9.81 -2.62 -27.10
N GLU A 324 -9.16 -1.97 -26.13
CA GLU A 324 -8.86 -0.54 -26.18
C GLU A 324 -7.39 -0.32 -26.55
N VAL A 325 -7.13 0.71 -27.34
CA VAL A 325 -5.79 1.26 -27.56
C VAL A 325 -5.72 2.61 -26.88
N LYS A 326 -4.83 2.76 -25.90
CA LYS A 326 -4.64 4.00 -25.13
C LYS A 326 -3.35 4.68 -25.56
N LEU A 327 -3.43 5.98 -25.88
CA LEU A 327 -2.29 6.78 -26.33
C LEU A 327 -1.09 6.66 -25.40
N GLY A 328 -1.33 6.87 -24.09
CA GLY A 328 -0.27 6.79 -23.07
C GLY A 328 0.36 5.39 -22.98
N GLY A 329 -0.41 4.33 -23.24
CA GLY A 329 0.13 2.97 -23.28
C GLY A 329 1.15 2.78 -24.40
N ASN A 330 0.82 3.25 -25.61
CA ASN A 330 1.74 3.21 -26.76
C ASN A 330 3.01 4.01 -26.51
N ALA A 331 2.88 5.22 -25.96
CA ALA A 331 4.02 6.09 -25.66
C ALA A 331 4.97 5.44 -24.65
N VAL A 332 4.43 4.82 -23.60
CA VAL A 332 5.23 4.16 -22.57
C VAL A 332 5.88 2.87 -23.08
N CYS A 333 5.22 2.12 -23.98
CA CYS A 333 5.87 1.00 -24.69
C CYS A 333 7.11 1.48 -25.46
N LEU A 334 6.98 2.58 -26.20
CA LEU A 334 8.10 3.14 -26.95
C LEU A 334 9.25 3.54 -26.01
N LEU A 335 8.95 4.22 -24.89
CA LEU A 335 9.95 4.56 -23.87
C LEU A 335 10.66 3.32 -23.30
N ALA A 336 9.90 2.28 -22.97
CA ALA A 336 10.48 1.02 -22.45
C ALA A 336 11.44 0.38 -23.45
N LEU A 337 11.07 0.31 -24.73
CA LEU A 337 11.91 -0.30 -25.76
C LEU A 337 13.16 0.55 -26.06
N VAL A 338 13.02 1.88 -26.12
CA VAL A 338 14.16 2.80 -26.30
C VAL A 338 15.13 2.63 -25.14
N LYS A 339 14.65 2.70 -23.90
CA LYS A 339 15.49 2.56 -22.71
C LYS A 339 16.21 1.21 -22.68
N TYR A 340 15.52 0.12 -23.02
CA TYR A 340 16.15 -1.20 -23.14
C TYR A 340 17.29 -1.20 -24.16
N THR A 341 17.04 -0.68 -25.37
CA THR A 341 18.05 -0.60 -26.43
C THR A 341 19.24 0.28 -26.02
N GLU A 342 19.01 1.42 -25.37
CA GLU A 342 20.09 2.29 -24.87
C GLU A 342 20.95 1.61 -23.81
N LEU A 343 20.32 0.90 -22.86
CA LEU A 343 21.03 0.26 -21.76
C LEU A 343 21.78 -1.01 -22.15
N THR A 344 21.37 -1.69 -23.22
CA THR A 344 21.91 -3.00 -23.64
C THR A 344 22.70 -2.95 -24.95
N GLY A 345 22.47 -1.94 -25.79
CA GLY A 345 22.95 -1.91 -27.17
C GLY A 345 22.17 -2.85 -28.11
N ASP A 346 21.16 -3.57 -27.62
CA ASP A 346 20.38 -4.52 -28.40
C ASP A 346 19.32 -3.81 -29.25
N ARG A 347 19.43 -3.96 -30.57
CA ARG A 347 18.62 -3.27 -31.57
C ARG A 347 17.49 -4.12 -32.15
N GLN A 348 17.17 -5.28 -31.56
CA GLN A 348 16.15 -6.18 -32.12
C GLN A 348 14.75 -5.54 -32.24
N TYR A 349 14.44 -4.53 -31.44
CA TYR A 349 13.11 -3.90 -31.42
C TYR A 349 12.99 -2.62 -32.27
N MET A 350 14.02 -2.23 -33.05
CA MET A 350 13.99 -0.99 -33.83
C MET A 350 12.77 -0.88 -34.76
N THR A 351 12.45 -1.94 -35.50
CA THR A 351 11.27 -1.96 -36.37
C THR A 351 9.97 -1.82 -35.60
N LEU A 352 9.85 -2.48 -34.43
CA LEU A 352 8.66 -2.38 -33.59
C LEU A 352 8.49 -0.97 -33.01
N MET A 353 9.59 -0.31 -32.65
CA MET A 353 9.60 1.08 -32.17
C MET A 353 9.12 2.05 -33.25
N GLU A 354 9.58 1.89 -34.49
CA GLU A 354 9.09 2.69 -35.63
C GLU A 354 7.58 2.47 -35.85
N GLN A 355 7.13 1.21 -35.82
CA GLN A 355 5.71 0.87 -35.97
C GLN A 355 4.85 1.44 -34.84
N LEU A 356 5.34 1.46 -33.59
CA LEU A 356 4.67 2.13 -32.47
C LEU A 356 4.59 3.64 -32.68
N ALA A 357 5.68 4.28 -33.15
CA ALA A 357 5.69 5.71 -33.45
C ALA A 357 4.70 6.07 -34.56
N LEU A 358 4.59 5.23 -35.59
CA LEU A 358 3.57 5.36 -36.64
C LEU A 358 2.14 5.20 -36.07
N GLY A 359 1.94 4.26 -35.14
CA GLY A 359 0.68 4.09 -34.42
C GLY A 359 0.30 5.32 -33.58
N ILE A 360 1.25 5.90 -32.85
CA ILE A 360 1.05 7.15 -32.10
C ILE A 360 0.71 8.30 -33.05
N ARG A 361 1.45 8.44 -34.16
CA ARG A 361 1.18 9.47 -35.18
C ARG A 361 -0.22 9.34 -35.77
N ALA A 362 -0.72 8.12 -35.97
CA ALA A 362 -2.09 7.88 -36.46
C ALA A 362 -3.17 8.36 -35.48
N MET A 363 -2.84 8.50 -34.20
CA MET A 363 -3.74 9.06 -33.18
C MET A 363 -3.70 10.60 -33.13
N GLN A 364 -2.87 11.26 -33.96
CA GLN A 364 -2.77 12.71 -34.04
C GLN A 364 -3.66 13.27 -35.16
N ASP A 365 -4.50 14.26 -34.84
CA ASP A 365 -5.17 15.06 -35.85
C ASP A 365 -4.15 15.89 -36.62
N GLN A 366 -4.06 15.69 -37.94
CA GLN A 366 -3.05 16.35 -38.79
C GLN A 366 -3.26 17.87 -38.93
N LYS A 367 -4.47 18.38 -38.69
CA LYS A 367 -4.78 19.80 -38.84
C LYS A 367 -4.52 20.57 -37.54
N SER A 368 -4.98 20.03 -36.43
CA SER A 368 -4.91 20.70 -35.12
C SER A 368 -3.70 20.25 -34.28
N GLY A 369 -3.03 19.17 -34.66
CA GLY A 369 -1.93 18.56 -33.91
C GLY A 369 -2.34 17.88 -32.60
N ARG A 370 -3.65 17.79 -32.31
CA ARG A 370 -4.16 17.22 -31.06
C ARG A 370 -4.21 15.70 -31.17
N PHE A 371 -3.92 15.01 -30.07
CA PHE A 371 -4.05 13.57 -30.01
C PHE A 371 -5.41 13.15 -29.45
N VAL A 372 -5.94 12.03 -29.95
CA VAL A 372 -7.04 11.30 -29.32
C VAL A 372 -6.52 10.33 -28.28
N HIS A 373 -7.28 10.09 -27.22
CA HIS A 373 -6.79 9.31 -26.07
C HIS A 373 -7.06 7.81 -26.20
N VAL A 374 -8.21 7.42 -26.76
CA VAL A 374 -8.64 6.01 -26.81
C VAL A 374 -9.25 5.66 -28.17
N LEU A 375 -8.77 4.58 -28.77
CA LEU A 375 -9.35 3.94 -29.96
C LEU A 375 -9.96 2.59 -29.62
N ASN A 376 -10.96 2.17 -30.40
CA ASN A 376 -11.43 0.79 -30.42
C ASN A 376 -10.47 -0.11 -31.23
N PHE A 377 -10.18 -1.30 -30.74
CA PHE A 377 -9.46 -2.34 -31.49
C PHE A 377 -10.43 -3.43 -31.95
N PRO A 378 -10.31 -3.99 -33.17
CA PRO A 378 -9.27 -3.74 -34.19
C PRO A 378 -9.62 -2.61 -35.19
N LYS A 379 -10.79 -1.99 -35.08
CA LYS A 379 -11.30 -1.03 -36.08
C LYS A 379 -10.54 0.30 -36.14
N LEU A 380 -9.89 0.68 -35.05
CA LEU A 380 -9.14 1.92 -34.86
C LEU A 380 -9.99 3.20 -34.97
N ASP A 381 -11.31 3.10 -34.84
CA ASP A 381 -12.18 4.26 -34.69
C ASP A 381 -12.06 4.89 -33.28
N ILE A 382 -12.33 6.19 -33.19
CA ILE A 382 -12.20 6.95 -31.95
C ILE A 382 -13.27 6.48 -30.97
N LYS A 383 -12.83 5.96 -29.82
CA LYS A 383 -13.70 5.64 -28.69
C LYS A 383 -13.90 6.85 -27.80
N ASP A 384 -12.79 7.49 -27.40
CA ASP A 384 -12.80 8.71 -26.60
C ASP A 384 -11.71 9.65 -27.07
N ALA A 385 -12.12 10.84 -27.51
CA ALA A 385 -11.19 11.90 -27.89
C ALA A 385 -10.35 12.37 -26.70
N PHE A 386 -10.94 12.43 -25.50
CA PHE A 386 -10.27 12.82 -24.27
C PHE A 386 -10.76 11.96 -23.11
N ARG A 387 -9.83 11.25 -22.47
CA ARG A 387 -10.07 10.46 -21.26
C ARG A 387 -8.98 10.78 -20.25
N VAL A 388 -9.37 11.28 -19.07
CA VAL A 388 -8.45 11.46 -17.96
C VAL A 388 -8.23 10.10 -17.31
N ILE A 389 -6.99 9.63 -17.30
CA ILE A 389 -6.61 8.39 -16.64
C ILE A 389 -6.19 8.77 -15.22
N TYR A 390 -6.96 8.34 -14.22
CA TYR A 390 -6.55 8.35 -12.81
C TYR A 390 -6.23 6.92 -12.37
#